data_AF-E1ZFQ4-F1
#
_entry.id   AF-E1ZFQ4-F1
#
_cell.length_a   1.000
_cell.length_b   1.000
_cell.length_c   1.000
_cell.angle_alpha   90.00
_cell.angle_beta   90.00
_cell.angle_gamma   90.00
#
_symmetry.space_group_name_H-M   'P 1'
#
loop_
_entity.id
_entity.type
_entity.pdbx_description
1 polymer ?
#
loop_
_entity_poly.entity_id
_entity_poly.type
_entity_poly.pdbx_seq_one_letter_code
_entity_poly.pdbx_strand_id
1 'polypeptide(L)' 'MRTRRNVLTPTPPRPQVRNLVEHAGLEVRTLRRVRIGGYRMPRDLAFGQFVELRPHEVRRVLNVGADRTM' A
#
# COMPACT_ATOMS: atom_id res chain seq x y z
N MET A 1 -13.04 -4.21 19.72
CA MET A 1 -12.90 -2.91 19.01
C MET A 1 -12.01 -3.11 17.79
N ARG A 2 -12.45 -2.77 16.57
CA ARG A 2 -11.71 -3.05 15.31
C ARG A 2 -11.24 -1.73 14.70
N THR A 3 -9.93 -1.48 14.69
CA THR A 3 -9.35 -0.21 14.22
C THR A 3 -8.61 -0.42 12.91
N ARG A 4 -8.92 0.40 11.89
CA ARG A 4 -8.19 0.40 10.60
C ARG A 4 -7.09 1.46 10.64
N ARG A 5 -5.86 1.10 10.30
CA ARG A 5 -4.72 2.04 10.20
C ARG A 5 -4.04 1.92 8.84
N ASN A 6 -3.65 3.06 8.28
CA ASN A 6 -2.82 3.13 7.09
C ASN A 6 -1.37 3.32 7.54
N VAL A 7 -0.46 2.47 7.07
CA VAL A 7 0.97 2.52 7.42
C VAL A 7 1.77 2.66 6.12
N LEU A 8 2.68 3.64 6.06
CA LEU A 8 3.60 3.84 4.96
C LEU A 8 4.99 3.32 5.35
N THR A 9 5.55 2.43 4.56
CA THR A 9 6.90 1.86 4.77
C THR A 9 7.82 2.26 3.61
N PRO A 10 8.92 2.99 3.85
CA PRO A 10 9.75 3.56 2.78
C PRO A 10 10.69 2.56 2.06
N THR A 11 11.05 1.41 2.63
CA THR A 11 12.09 0.52 2.06
C THR A 11 11.85 -0.98 2.33
N PRO A 12 12.09 -1.90 1.36
CA PRO A 12 12.16 -3.37 1.60
C PRO A 12 13.59 -3.84 2.00
N PRO A 13 13.78 -5.08 2.54
CA PRO A 13 12.87 -6.25 2.54
C PRO A 13 12.25 -6.66 3.90
N ARG A 14 11.41 -7.71 3.86
CA ARG A 14 10.29 -8.16 4.75
C ARG A 14 10.62 -8.39 6.25
N PRO A 15 9.62 -8.45 7.19
CA PRO A 15 8.19 -8.09 7.15
C PRO A 15 7.86 -6.93 8.13
N GLN A 16 8.02 -5.67 7.70
CA GLN A 16 7.91 -4.51 8.61
C GLN A 16 6.52 -4.31 9.23
N VAL A 17 5.43 -4.41 8.46
CA VAL A 17 4.12 -4.01 9.01
C VAL A 17 3.61 -4.99 10.06
N ARG A 18 3.77 -6.30 9.85
CA ARG A 18 3.36 -7.30 10.85
C ARG A 18 4.24 -7.19 12.10
N ASN A 19 5.54 -7.10 11.94
CA ASN A 19 6.48 -6.96 13.06
C ASN A 19 6.25 -5.65 13.83
N LEU A 20 6.01 -4.54 13.15
CA LEU A 20 5.74 -3.25 13.79
C LEU A 20 4.43 -3.27 14.58
N VAL A 21 3.41 -3.97 14.09
CA VAL A 21 2.14 -4.12 14.79
C VAL A 21 2.28 -5.10 15.97
N GLU A 22 3.04 -6.18 15.81
CA GLU A 22 3.35 -7.13 16.88
C GLU A 22 4.17 -6.49 18.02
N HIS A 23 5.21 -5.71 17.68
CA HIS A 23 5.96 -4.91 18.67
C HIS A 23 5.10 -3.86 19.38
N ALA A 24 3.98 -3.44 18.77
CA ALA A 24 3.00 -2.55 19.40
C ALA A 24 1.93 -3.30 20.23
N GLY A 25 2.06 -4.62 20.41
CA GLY A 25 1.13 -5.45 21.18
C GLY A 25 -0.22 -5.67 20.48
N LEU A 26 -0.24 -5.57 19.15
CA LEU A 26 -1.46 -5.65 18.34
C LEU A 26 -1.37 -6.82 17.35
N GLU A 27 -2.54 -7.30 16.92
CA GLU A 27 -2.65 -8.40 15.96
C GLU A 27 -3.19 -7.90 14.61
N VAL A 28 -2.54 -8.28 13.50
CA VAL A 28 -3.00 -7.96 12.15
C VAL A 28 -3.99 -9.01 11.66
N ARG A 29 -5.29 -8.73 11.76
CA ARG A 29 -6.35 -9.60 11.19
C ARG A 29 -6.48 -9.51 9.67
N THR A 30 -6.18 -8.38 9.07
CA THR A 30 -6.30 -8.17 7.62
C THR A 30 -5.28 -7.13 7.17
N LEU A 31 -4.48 -7.46 6.16
CA LEU A 31 -3.50 -6.55 5.57
C LEU A 31 -3.75 -6.47 4.06
N ARG A 32 -3.98 -5.27 3.56
CA ARG A 32 -4.15 -5.01 2.12
C ARG A 32 -3.31 -3.80 1.73
N ARG A 33 -2.49 -3.95 0.68
CA ARG A 33 -1.79 -2.82 0.06
C ARG A 33 -2.80 -2.05 -0.79
N VAL A 34 -2.99 -0.77 -0.49
CA VAL A 34 -3.97 0.10 -1.17
C VAL A 34 -3.33 1.10 -2.13
N ARG A 35 -2.04 1.37 -1.95
CA ARG A 35 -1.24 2.32 -2.74
C ARG A 35 0.19 1.82 -2.90
N ILE A 36 0.83 2.20 -4.01
CA ILE A 36 2.25 2.00 -4.30
C ILE A 36 2.77 3.31 -4.89
N GLY A 37 3.70 3.98 -4.20
CA GLY A 37 4.10 5.34 -4.59
C GLY A 37 2.88 6.27 -4.63
N GLY A 38 2.69 6.98 -5.75
CA GLY A 38 1.49 7.79 -6.04
C GLY A 38 0.39 7.04 -6.79
N TYR A 39 0.53 5.74 -7.01
CA TYR A 39 -0.53 4.93 -7.64
C TYR A 39 -1.48 4.36 -6.60
N ARG A 40 -2.78 4.59 -6.80
CA ARG A 40 -3.85 4.02 -5.97
C ARG A 40 -4.44 2.80 -6.66
N MET A 41 -4.55 1.71 -5.92
CA MET A 41 -5.19 0.49 -6.43
C MET A 41 -6.66 0.78 -6.78
N PRO A 42 -7.13 0.39 -7.97
CA PRO A 42 -8.53 0.54 -8.35
C PRO A 42 -9.45 -0.20 -7.36
N ARG A 43 -10.64 0.35 -7.12
CA ARG A 43 -11.59 -0.21 -6.14
C ARG A 43 -12.37 -1.40 -6.69
N ASP A 44 -12.54 -1.38 -8.00
CA ASP A 44 -13.19 -2.34 -8.88
C ASP A 44 -12.31 -3.53 -9.25
N LEU A 45 -10.98 -3.43 -9.04
CA LEU A 45 -10.07 -4.56 -9.27
C LEU A 45 -10.27 -5.63 -8.19
N ALA A 46 -10.83 -6.78 -8.59
CA ALA A 46 -11.05 -7.91 -7.70
C ALA A 46 -9.74 -8.63 -7.37
N PHE A 47 -9.76 -9.42 -6.28
CA PHE A 47 -8.61 -10.24 -5.93
C PHE A 47 -8.31 -11.26 -7.03
N GLY A 48 -7.03 -11.40 -7.39
CA GLY A 48 -6.58 -12.30 -8.46
C GLY A 48 -6.68 -11.72 -9.87
N GLN A 49 -7.31 -10.55 -10.05
CA GLN A 49 -7.31 -9.83 -11.31
C GLN A 49 -6.10 -8.92 -11.45
N PHE A 50 -5.73 -8.63 -12.69
CA PHE A 50 -4.71 -7.65 -13.03
C PHE A 50 -5.28 -6.63 -14.02
N VAL A 51 -4.70 -5.44 -14.01
CA VAL A 51 -4.96 -4.39 -14.99
C VAL A 51 -3.61 -3.86 -15.47
N GLU A 52 -3.49 -3.64 -16.76
CA GLU A 52 -2.29 -3.04 -17.33
C GLU A 52 -2.25 -1.55 -17.00
N LEU A 53 -1.09 -1.06 -16.61
CA LEU A 53 -0.91 0.35 -16.28
C LEU A 53 -0.81 1.17 -17.56
N ARG A 54 -1.55 2.27 -17.61
CA ARG A 54 -1.39 3.27 -18.68
C ARG A 54 -0.06 4.00 -18.49
N PRO A 55 0.54 4.59 -19.56
CA PRO A 55 1.83 5.26 -19.46
C PRO A 55 1.92 6.33 -18.35
N HIS A 56 0.85 7.08 -18.08
CA HIS A 56 0.82 8.06 -16.99
C HIS A 56 0.76 7.44 -15.59
N GLU A 57 0.26 6.20 -15.46
CA GLU A 57 0.18 5.46 -14.21
C GLU A 57 1.52 4.81 -13.86
N VAL A 58 2.26 4.35 -14.88
CA VAL A 58 3.64 3.86 -14.73
C VAL A 58 4.51 4.93 -14.06
N ARG A 59 4.39 6.19 -14.50
CA ARG A 59 5.10 7.32 -13.88
C ARG A 59 4.75 7.51 -12.40
N ARG A 60 3.50 7.23 -11.98
CA ARG A 60 3.05 7.36 -10.58
C ARG A 60 3.57 6.24 -9.68
N VAL A 61 3.80 5.05 -10.23
CA VAL A 61 4.38 3.92 -9.51
C VAL A 61 5.88 4.14 -9.29
N LEU A 62 6.58 4.61 -10.32
CA LEU A 62 8.04 4.75 -10.30
C LEU A 62 8.52 6.00 -9.55
N ASN A 63 7.79 7.11 -9.62
CA ASN A 63 8.17 8.32 -8.91
C ASN A 63 7.76 8.24 -7.43
N VAL A 64 8.74 7.89 -6.59
CA VAL A 64 8.65 8.01 -5.13
C VAL A 64 8.56 9.50 -4.77
N GLY A 65 7.35 10.08 -4.83
CA GLY A 65 7.11 11.47 -4.45
C GLY A 65 6.05 12.24 -5.26
N ALA A 66 5.45 11.64 -6.30
CA ALA A 66 4.58 12.38 -7.22
C ALA A 66 3.22 12.83 -6.64
N ASP A 67 2.81 12.31 -5.48
CA ASP A 67 1.48 12.58 -4.88
C ASP A 67 1.58 13.44 -3.60
N ARG A 68 2.66 14.23 -3.43
CA ARG A 68 2.81 15.15 -2.29
C ARG A 68 2.05 16.47 -2.44
N THR A 69 1.13 16.58 -3.40
CA THR A 69 0.38 17.81 -3.65
C THR A 69 -1.12 17.53 -3.67
N MET A 70 -1.75 17.94 -2.56
CA MET A 70 -3.20 18.13 -2.27
C MET A 70 -4.06 16.89 -2.02
#